data_AF-A0A5S9PNF0-F1
#
_entry.id   AF-A0A5S9PNF0-F1
#
_cell.length_a   1.000
_cell.length_b   1.000
_cell.length_c   1.000
_cell.angle_alpha   90.00
_cell.angle_beta   90.00
_cell.angle_gamma   90.00
#
_symmetry.space_group_name_H-M   'P 1'
#
loop_
_entity.id
_entity.type
_entity.pdbx_description
1 polymer ?
#
loop_
_entity_poly.entity_id
_entity_poly.type
_entity_poly.pdbx_seq_one_letter_code
_entity_poly.pdbx_strand_id
1 'polypeptide(L)'
;MARIISFNINGIRARQHQLEAIREELDPDVMGLQEIKVDDEKFPLADVESLGWHVEYFGQKSHYGVALVSRDKPIFVQKGYPWADDDAQKRMIHARYILGGRTVDVINGYFPQGENRKHETKFPAKETFYADLNRYLSEDLADAEHIVVMGDMNISPEDIDIGIGEPNRKRWLQQGKCSFLPEEREWYGALLDQNLADTYRQHFPEDNTRFSWFDYRSRGFNDEPKRGLRIDHILVTPELLAACSDVGISYDIRGMEKPSDHAPIWADFAD
;
A
#
# COMPACT_ATOMS: atom_id res chain seq x y z
N MET A 1 -17.56 0.05 -13.29
CA MET A 1 -16.88 -0.71 -12.22
C MET A 1 -15.41 -0.34 -12.29
N ALA A 2 -14.80 0.04 -11.17
CA ALA A 2 -13.39 0.41 -11.12
C ALA A 2 -12.61 -0.59 -10.28
N ARG A 3 -11.44 -1.05 -10.74
CA ARG A 3 -10.51 -1.86 -9.96
C ARG A 3 -9.31 -1.04 -9.53
N ILE A 4 -9.03 -1.06 -8.23
CA ILE A 4 -7.88 -0.40 -7.63
C ILE A 4 -6.94 -1.45 -7.03
N ILE A 5 -5.64 -1.32 -7.31
CA ILE A 5 -4.58 -2.23 -6.84
C ILE A 5 -3.54 -1.48 -6.02
N SER A 6 -3.06 -2.08 -4.93
CA SER A 6 -1.82 -1.67 -4.27
C SER A 6 -0.80 -2.79 -4.34
N PHE A 7 0.44 -2.45 -4.69
CA PHE A 7 1.52 -3.43 -4.78
C PHE A 7 2.90 -2.85 -4.45
N ASN A 8 3.48 -3.30 -3.34
CA ASN A 8 4.90 -3.10 -3.09
C ASN A 8 5.69 -4.00 -4.03
N ILE A 9 6.23 -3.41 -5.09
CA ILE A 9 6.90 -4.13 -6.18
C ILE A 9 8.34 -4.50 -5.84
N ASN A 10 8.91 -3.92 -4.77
CA ASN A 10 10.28 -4.18 -4.34
C ASN A 10 11.30 -4.10 -5.50
N GLY A 11 11.26 -2.99 -6.23
CA GLY A 11 12.12 -2.69 -7.38
C GLY A 11 11.45 -2.93 -8.73
N ILE A 12 10.88 -1.86 -9.28
CA ILE A 12 10.09 -1.89 -10.52
C ILE A 12 10.85 -2.48 -11.72
N ARG A 13 12.12 -2.09 -11.91
CA ARG A 13 12.95 -2.57 -13.04
C ARG A 13 13.25 -4.06 -12.98
N ALA A 14 13.18 -4.67 -11.79
CA ALA A 14 13.46 -6.09 -11.60
C ALA A 14 12.18 -6.96 -11.67
N ARG A 15 11.00 -6.35 -11.84
CA ARG A 15 9.68 -7.00 -11.74
C ARG A 15 8.72 -6.60 -12.85
N GLN A 16 9.22 -6.26 -14.03
CA GLN A 16 8.39 -5.96 -15.20
C GLN A 16 7.40 -7.10 -15.51
N HIS A 17 7.85 -8.35 -15.41
CA HIS A 17 6.98 -9.53 -15.56
C HIS A 17 5.78 -9.57 -14.60
N GLN A 18 5.89 -9.03 -13.38
CA GLN A 18 4.73 -8.94 -12.47
C GLN A 18 3.78 -7.81 -12.87
N LEU A 19 4.29 -6.72 -13.45
CA LEU A 19 3.43 -5.66 -14.01
C LEU A 19 2.66 -6.15 -15.22
N GLU A 20 3.31 -6.92 -16.11
CA GLU A 20 2.68 -7.58 -17.26
C GLU A 20 1.58 -8.53 -16.78
N ALA A 21 1.85 -9.38 -15.80
CA ALA A 21 0.83 -10.27 -15.23
C ALA A 21 -0.34 -9.50 -14.59
N ILE A 22 -0.08 -8.41 -13.85
CA ILE A 22 -1.15 -7.55 -13.32
C ILE A 22 -2.00 -6.96 -14.45
N ARG A 23 -1.37 -6.50 -15.54
CA ARG A 23 -2.08 -5.97 -16.71
C ARG A 23 -2.98 -7.03 -17.34
N GLU A 24 -2.49 -8.25 -17.49
CA GLU A 24 -3.19 -9.34 -18.17
C GLU A 24 -4.31 -9.97 -17.31
N GLU A 25 -4.03 -10.19 -16.02
CA GLU A 25 -4.92 -10.97 -15.14
C GLU A 25 -5.89 -10.09 -14.34
N LEU A 26 -5.43 -8.91 -13.91
CA LEU A 26 -6.20 -8.04 -13.01
C LEU A 26 -6.71 -6.78 -13.71
N ASP A 27 -5.99 -6.25 -14.69
CA ASP A 27 -6.38 -5.13 -15.56
C ASP A 27 -6.94 -3.88 -14.83
N PRO A 28 -6.21 -3.33 -13.82
CA PRO A 28 -6.71 -2.25 -12.97
C PRO A 28 -6.94 -0.92 -13.71
N ASP A 29 -7.86 -0.12 -13.17
CA ASP A 29 -8.04 1.28 -13.56
C ASP A 29 -6.98 2.19 -12.92
N VAL A 30 -6.65 1.91 -11.65
CA VAL A 30 -5.59 2.60 -10.90
C VAL A 30 -4.79 1.58 -10.08
N MET A 31 -3.46 1.70 -10.09
CA MET A 31 -2.55 0.88 -9.31
C MET A 31 -1.50 1.75 -8.60
N GLY A 32 -1.46 1.67 -7.28
CA GLY A 32 -0.39 2.21 -6.45
C GLY A 32 0.79 1.23 -6.36
N LEU A 33 1.99 1.68 -6.74
CA LEU A 33 3.24 0.95 -6.56
C LEU A 33 4.06 1.56 -5.43
N GLN A 34 4.66 0.71 -4.60
CA GLN A 34 5.59 1.09 -3.53
C GLN A 34 6.96 0.41 -3.71
N GLU A 35 8.00 0.97 -3.10
CA GLU A 35 9.38 0.53 -3.25
C GLU A 35 9.82 0.40 -4.73
N ILE A 36 9.52 1.38 -5.57
CA ILE A 36 10.00 1.33 -6.98
C ILE A 36 11.54 1.33 -7.07
N LYS A 37 12.25 1.84 -6.04
CA LYS A 37 13.72 1.81 -5.88
C LYS A 37 14.50 2.36 -7.07
N VAL A 38 13.96 3.38 -7.71
CA VAL A 38 14.56 4.03 -8.87
C VAL A 38 14.42 5.54 -8.72
N ASP A 39 15.48 6.26 -9.05
CA ASP A 39 15.43 7.72 -9.19
C ASP A 39 14.60 8.14 -10.41
N ASP A 40 14.01 9.33 -10.35
CA ASP A 40 13.08 9.82 -11.37
C ASP A 40 13.67 9.79 -12.79
N GLU A 41 14.95 10.15 -12.95
CA GLU A 41 15.65 10.15 -14.24
C GLU A 41 15.80 8.76 -14.87
N LYS A 42 15.71 7.70 -14.07
CA LYS A 42 15.89 6.31 -14.49
C LYS A 42 14.62 5.49 -14.41
N PHE A 43 13.49 6.14 -14.14
CA PHE A 43 12.20 5.46 -14.11
C PHE A 43 11.93 4.83 -15.49
N PRO A 44 11.49 3.55 -15.56
CA PRO A 44 11.25 2.85 -16.81
C PRO A 44 9.92 3.29 -17.45
N LEU A 45 9.82 4.57 -17.84
CA LEU A 45 8.59 5.18 -18.34
C LEU A 45 8.05 4.44 -19.56
N ALA A 46 8.91 4.16 -20.54
CA ALA A 46 8.53 3.48 -21.78
C ALA A 46 7.98 2.07 -21.55
N ASP A 47 8.50 1.34 -20.55
CA ASP A 47 8.03 -0.01 -20.23
C ASP A 47 6.59 0.06 -19.70
N VAL A 48 6.30 1.00 -18.79
CA VAL A 48 4.95 1.20 -18.24
C VAL A 48 3.98 1.72 -19.30
N GLU A 49 4.39 2.69 -20.12
CA GLU A 49 3.56 3.24 -21.20
C GLU A 49 3.25 2.19 -22.27
N SER A 50 4.17 1.25 -22.53
CA SER A 50 3.96 0.16 -23.49
C SER A 50 2.85 -0.81 -23.07
N LEU A 51 2.53 -0.88 -21.77
CA LEU A 51 1.38 -1.63 -21.24
C LEU A 51 0.05 -0.88 -21.38
N GLY A 52 0.07 0.34 -21.92
CA GLY A 52 -1.12 1.17 -22.14
C GLY A 52 -1.55 1.98 -20.91
N TRP A 53 -0.63 2.22 -19.98
CA TRP A 53 -0.91 2.99 -18.78
C TRP A 53 -0.23 4.35 -18.78
N HIS A 54 -0.90 5.33 -18.17
CA HIS A 54 -0.27 6.53 -17.65
C HIS A 54 0.42 6.24 -16.32
N VAL A 55 1.45 7.02 -15.99
CA VAL A 55 2.15 6.87 -14.71
C VAL A 55 2.64 8.20 -14.17
N GLU A 56 2.37 8.42 -12.89
CA GLU A 56 2.95 9.47 -12.08
C GLU A 56 3.84 8.84 -11.02
N TYR A 57 5.09 9.28 -10.90
CA TYR A 57 6.06 8.65 -10.02
C TYR A 57 6.87 9.67 -9.23
N PHE A 58 7.33 9.24 -8.07
CA PHE A 58 8.17 10.02 -7.17
C PHE A 58 9.17 9.10 -6.50
N GLY A 59 10.41 9.09 -6.98
CA GLY A 59 11.41 8.08 -6.65
C GLY A 59 12.82 8.63 -6.44
N GLN A 60 13.61 7.93 -5.63
CA GLN A 60 15.02 8.23 -5.39
C GLN A 60 15.86 6.96 -5.53
N LYS A 61 17.17 7.13 -5.68
CA LYS A 61 18.08 6.03 -5.92
C LYS A 61 18.05 5.01 -4.77
N SER A 62 17.94 3.73 -5.12
CA SER A 62 18.12 2.55 -4.23
C SER A 62 17.10 2.33 -3.11
N HIS A 63 16.31 3.34 -2.73
CA HIS A 63 15.37 3.27 -1.62
C HIS A 63 14.05 3.93 -1.96
N TYR A 64 12.99 3.51 -1.24
CA TYR A 64 11.66 4.12 -1.28
C TYR A 64 11.08 4.18 -2.69
N GLY A 65 10.37 5.26 -2.97
CA GLY A 65 9.76 5.58 -4.23
C GLY A 65 8.36 4.99 -4.34
N VAL A 66 7.47 5.78 -4.90
CA VAL A 66 6.07 5.43 -5.16
C VAL A 66 5.69 5.82 -6.58
N ALA A 67 4.71 5.12 -7.13
CA ALA A 67 4.09 5.50 -8.40
C ALA A 67 2.59 5.22 -8.39
N LEU A 68 1.81 6.04 -9.08
CA LEU A 68 0.43 5.76 -9.44
C LEU A 68 0.37 5.49 -10.94
N VAL A 69 -0.01 4.26 -11.29
CA VAL A 69 -0.21 3.80 -12.65
C VAL A 69 -1.71 3.78 -12.92
N SER A 70 -2.17 4.25 -14.07
CA SER A 70 -3.61 4.38 -14.34
C SER A 70 -3.96 4.28 -15.82
N ARG A 71 -5.18 3.85 -16.14
CA ARG A 71 -5.69 3.85 -17.53
C ARG A 71 -5.80 5.26 -18.10
N ASP A 72 -6.34 6.18 -17.29
CA ASP A 72 -6.53 7.58 -17.66
C ASP A 72 -5.54 8.47 -16.89
N LYS A 73 -5.25 9.64 -17.46
CA LYS A 73 -4.40 10.63 -16.81
C LYS A 73 -5.13 11.26 -15.61
N PRO A 74 -4.48 11.42 -14.44
CA PRO A 74 -5.09 12.13 -13.32
C PRO A 74 -5.31 13.61 -13.64
N ILE A 75 -6.34 14.19 -13.00
CA ILE A 75 -6.68 15.62 -13.11
C ILE A 75 -5.93 16.50 -12.09
N PHE A 76 -5.32 15.88 -11.09
CA PHE A 76 -4.48 16.53 -10.08
C PHE A 76 -3.42 15.54 -9.60
N VAL A 77 -2.21 16.04 -9.28
CA VAL A 77 -1.10 15.24 -8.75
C VAL A 77 -0.35 16.05 -7.69
N GLN A 78 -0.10 15.42 -6.56
CA GLN A 78 0.70 15.91 -5.45
C GLN A 78 1.74 14.87 -5.05
N LYS A 79 3.03 15.25 -5.01
CA LYS A 79 4.14 14.36 -4.64
C LYS A 79 4.68 14.79 -3.27
N GLY A 80 4.58 13.91 -2.28
CA GLY A 80 4.86 14.23 -0.88
C GLY A 80 3.83 15.18 -0.25
N TYR A 81 4.02 15.51 1.03
CA TYR A 81 3.15 16.47 1.71
C TYR A 81 3.46 17.91 1.28
N PRO A 82 2.46 18.83 1.23
CA PRO A 82 2.69 20.22 0.83
C PRO A 82 3.71 20.97 1.70
N TRP A 83 3.90 20.53 2.94
CA TRP A 83 4.85 21.09 3.90
C TRP A 83 6.15 20.28 4.05
N ALA A 84 6.34 19.24 3.23
CA ALA A 84 7.55 18.42 3.30
C ALA A 84 8.76 19.21 2.77
N ASP A 85 9.92 19.00 3.39
CA ASP A 85 11.19 19.52 2.91
C ASP A 85 11.60 18.86 1.58
N ASP A 86 12.44 19.54 0.78
CA ASP A 86 12.91 19.03 -0.51
C ASP A 86 13.68 17.69 -0.42
N ASP A 87 14.28 17.40 0.73
CA ASP A 87 15.02 16.17 1.01
C ASP A 87 14.17 15.09 1.71
N ALA A 88 12.87 15.33 1.89
CA ALA A 88 11.96 14.37 2.48
C ALA A 88 11.94 13.05 1.70
N GLN A 89 11.73 11.95 2.42
CA GLN A 89 11.71 10.61 1.83
C GLN A 89 10.54 10.50 0.83
N LYS A 90 10.83 10.10 -0.40
CA LYS A 90 9.84 9.98 -1.48
C LYS A 90 8.92 8.77 -1.28
N ARG A 91 7.87 8.96 -0.47
CA ARG A 91 7.03 7.89 0.09
C ARG A 91 5.54 8.05 -0.17
N MET A 92 5.06 9.18 -0.64
CA MET A 92 3.64 9.40 -0.85
C MET A 92 3.41 10.14 -2.16
N ILE A 93 2.42 9.68 -2.91
CA ILE A 93 1.87 10.40 -4.06
C ILE A 93 0.34 10.37 -3.94
N HIS A 94 -0.27 11.52 -4.13
CA HIS A 94 -1.72 11.68 -4.20
C HIS A 94 -2.07 12.10 -5.63
N ALA A 95 -3.00 11.40 -6.26
CA ALA A 95 -3.58 11.86 -7.52
C ALA A 95 -5.10 11.75 -7.51
N ARG A 96 -5.76 12.64 -8.26
CA ARG A 96 -7.22 12.68 -8.39
C ARG A 96 -7.64 12.18 -9.76
N TYR A 97 -8.66 11.34 -9.79
CA TYR A 97 -9.18 10.69 -11.00
C TYR A 97 -10.67 10.93 -11.16
N ILE A 98 -11.16 10.78 -12.40
CA ILE A 98 -12.59 10.64 -12.68
C ILE A 98 -12.86 9.17 -12.96
N LEU A 99 -13.44 8.45 -12.01
CA LEU A 99 -13.73 7.01 -12.09
C LEU A 99 -15.25 6.80 -12.01
N GLY A 100 -15.85 6.13 -12.99
CA GLY A 100 -17.31 5.93 -13.01
C GLY A 100 -18.13 7.23 -12.97
N GLY A 101 -17.56 8.35 -13.41
CA GLY A 101 -18.19 9.68 -13.34
C GLY A 101 -18.06 10.39 -11.97
N ARG A 102 -17.35 9.80 -11.01
CA ARG A 102 -17.09 10.39 -9.68
C ARG A 102 -15.65 10.87 -9.58
N THR A 103 -15.42 11.91 -8.79
CA THR A 103 -14.08 12.40 -8.47
C THR A 103 -13.51 11.58 -7.33
N VAL A 104 -12.40 10.88 -7.54
CA VAL A 104 -11.77 10.02 -6.52
C VAL A 104 -10.35 10.49 -6.23
N ASP A 105 -10.07 10.82 -4.97
CA ASP A 105 -8.75 11.16 -4.45
C ASP A 105 -8.04 9.87 -4.03
N VAL A 106 -6.92 9.55 -4.69
CA VAL A 106 -6.16 8.32 -4.49
C VAL A 106 -4.79 8.64 -3.92
N ILE A 107 -4.58 8.27 -2.66
CA ILE A 107 -3.33 8.43 -1.93
C ILE A 107 -2.61 7.09 -1.87
N ASN A 108 -1.45 7.01 -2.51
CA ASN A 108 -0.56 5.86 -2.48
C ASN A 108 0.64 6.16 -1.57
N GLY A 109 0.79 5.37 -0.50
CA GLY A 109 1.85 5.52 0.50
C GLY A 109 2.76 4.30 0.64
N TYR A 110 4.06 4.53 0.75
CA TYR A 110 5.04 3.58 1.29
C TYR A 110 5.44 4.01 2.69
N PHE A 111 4.72 3.51 3.69
CA PHE A 111 4.86 3.94 5.07
C PHE A 111 6.20 3.46 5.64
N PRO A 112 6.88 4.22 6.51
CA PRO A 112 8.13 3.77 7.11
C PRO A 112 7.95 2.46 7.89
N GLN A 113 8.84 1.49 7.67
CA GLN A 113 8.77 0.21 8.37
C GLN A 113 9.02 0.32 9.88
N GLY A 114 9.80 1.31 10.32
CA GLY A 114 10.08 1.64 11.73
C GLY A 114 11.23 0.85 12.37
N GLU A 115 11.60 -0.31 11.82
CA GLU A 115 12.60 -1.27 12.31
C GLU A 115 12.33 -1.82 13.72
N ASN A 116 12.49 -0.98 14.73
CA ASN A 116 12.33 -1.31 16.13
C ASN A 116 11.90 -0.07 16.91
N ARG A 117 11.07 -0.23 17.94
CA ARG A 117 10.61 0.84 18.86
C ARG A 117 11.76 1.71 19.38
N LYS A 118 12.94 1.13 19.60
CA LYS A 118 14.11 1.84 20.14
C LYS A 118 14.97 2.51 19.08
N HIS A 119 14.65 2.37 17.80
CA HIS A 119 15.46 2.95 16.73
C HIS A 119 15.30 4.48 16.72
N GLU A 120 16.41 5.20 16.90
CA GLU A 120 16.43 6.65 17.15
C GLU A 120 15.79 7.50 16.05
N THR A 121 15.88 7.07 14.78
CA THR A 121 15.33 7.82 13.64
C THR A 121 14.13 7.16 12.94
N LYS A 122 14.15 5.83 12.74
CA LYS A 122 13.14 5.14 11.93
C LYS A 122 11.77 5.03 12.60
N PHE A 123 11.72 4.80 13.92
CA PHE A 123 10.44 4.71 14.63
C PHE A 123 9.76 6.09 14.75
N PRO A 124 10.47 7.18 15.12
CA PRO A 124 9.91 8.52 15.04
C PRO A 124 9.48 8.92 13.63
N ALA A 125 10.24 8.55 12.59
CA ALA A 125 9.82 8.81 11.21
C ALA A 125 8.51 8.10 10.84
N LYS A 126 8.26 6.90 11.38
CA LYS A 126 6.98 6.18 11.20
C LYS A 126 5.84 6.93 11.88
N GLU A 127 6.02 7.32 13.13
CA GLU A 127 5.05 8.12 13.90
C GLU A 127 4.68 9.42 13.16
N THR A 128 5.69 10.20 12.76
CA THR A 128 5.49 11.45 12.03
C THR A 128 4.74 11.23 10.71
N PHE A 129 5.06 10.17 9.97
CA PHE A 129 4.39 9.89 8.70
C PHE A 129 2.89 9.61 8.85
N TYR A 130 2.49 8.90 9.91
CA TYR A 130 1.06 8.68 10.23
C TYR A 130 0.38 9.97 10.71
N ALA A 131 1.07 10.79 11.51
CA ALA A 131 0.55 12.08 11.95
C ALA A 131 0.34 13.04 10.77
N ASP A 132 1.30 13.12 9.86
CA ASP A 132 1.21 13.94 8.65
C ASP A 132 0.08 13.47 7.71
N LEU A 133 -0.13 12.15 7.57
CA LEU A 133 -1.24 11.64 6.78
C LEU A 133 -2.59 12.04 7.38
N ASN A 134 -2.76 11.89 8.69
CA ASN A 134 -3.99 12.31 9.38
C ASN A 134 -4.23 13.81 9.23
N ARG A 135 -3.19 14.64 9.36
CA ARG A 135 -3.26 16.07 9.07
C ARG A 135 -3.70 16.34 7.63
N TYR A 136 -3.07 15.68 6.66
CA TYR A 136 -3.39 15.88 5.24
C TYR A 136 -4.84 15.51 4.91
N LEU A 137 -5.35 14.42 5.49
CA LEU A 137 -6.74 14.01 5.32
C LEU A 137 -7.72 15.01 5.97
N SER A 138 -7.43 15.46 7.19
CA SER A 138 -8.32 16.36 7.95
C SER A 138 -8.26 17.83 7.55
N GLU A 139 -7.15 18.31 6.97
CA GLU A 139 -6.97 19.70 6.55
C GLU A 139 -7.16 19.85 5.03
N ASP A 140 -6.32 19.20 4.23
CA ASP A 140 -6.29 19.39 2.77
C ASP A 140 -7.36 18.61 2.01
N LEU A 141 -7.86 17.50 2.59
CA LEU A 141 -8.90 16.65 1.98
C LEU A 141 -10.20 16.62 2.80
N ALA A 142 -10.41 17.62 3.68
CA ALA A 142 -11.58 17.70 4.55
C ALA A 142 -12.92 17.64 3.79
N ASP A 143 -12.96 18.22 2.59
CA ASP A 143 -14.14 18.30 1.73
C ASP A 143 -14.20 17.19 0.66
N ALA A 144 -13.26 16.24 0.64
CA ALA A 144 -13.23 15.16 -0.35
C ALA A 144 -14.18 14.02 0.07
N GLU A 145 -15.06 13.62 -0.85
CA GLU A 145 -16.10 12.61 -0.60
C GLU A 145 -15.62 11.17 -0.84
N HIS A 146 -14.81 10.96 -1.89
CA HIS A 146 -14.33 9.65 -2.32
C HIS A 146 -12.81 9.57 -2.18
N ILE A 147 -12.35 9.06 -1.04
CA ILE A 147 -10.92 8.93 -0.76
C ILE A 147 -10.54 7.45 -0.72
N VAL A 148 -9.44 7.12 -1.39
CA VAL A 148 -8.73 5.85 -1.28
C VAL A 148 -7.34 6.10 -0.72
N VAL A 149 -7.07 5.58 0.48
CA VAL A 149 -5.72 5.52 1.04
C VAL A 149 -5.23 4.09 0.91
N MET A 150 -4.18 3.88 0.11
CA MET A 150 -3.63 2.55 -0.11
C MET A 150 -2.12 2.52 0.01
N GLY A 151 -1.58 1.33 0.22
CA GLY A 151 -0.14 1.13 0.20
C GLY A 151 0.35 0.07 1.16
N ASP A 152 1.67 -0.05 1.23
CA ASP A 152 2.37 -0.79 2.28
C ASP A 152 2.45 0.08 3.53
N MET A 153 1.55 -0.20 4.47
CA MET A 153 1.40 0.53 5.73
C MET A 153 2.38 0.03 6.79
N ASN A 154 3.04 -1.11 6.56
CA ASN A 154 3.97 -1.71 7.51
C ASN A 154 3.37 -1.93 8.91
N ILE A 155 2.04 -2.04 9.03
CA ILE A 155 1.31 -2.30 10.28
C ILE A 155 0.31 -3.41 10.03
N SER A 156 0.25 -4.40 10.93
CA SER A 156 -0.79 -5.42 11.02
C SER A 156 -1.78 -4.99 12.11
N PRO A 157 -2.96 -4.47 11.72
CA PRO A 157 -3.90 -3.81 12.63
C PRO A 157 -4.39 -4.70 13.76
N GLU A 158 -4.65 -5.98 13.46
CA GLU A 158 -5.23 -6.93 14.41
C GLU A 158 -4.39 -8.22 14.48
N ASP A 159 -4.60 -9.05 15.51
CA ASP A 159 -3.87 -10.32 15.65
C ASP A 159 -4.22 -11.30 14.52
N ILE A 160 -5.40 -11.15 13.91
CA ILE A 160 -5.85 -11.92 12.75
C ILE A 160 -4.99 -11.67 11.50
N ASP A 161 -4.28 -10.54 11.45
CA ASP A 161 -3.38 -10.15 10.36
C ASP A 161 -1.97 -10.77 10.50
N ILE A 162 -1.73 -11.61 11.52
CA ILE A 162 -0.41 -12.11 11.90
C ILE A 162 -0.29 -13.64 11.72
N GLY A 163 0.35 -14.05 10.63
CA GLY A 163 0.58 -15.46 10.26
C GLY A 163 1.94 -16.04 10.64
N ILE A 164 2.81 -15.29 11.33
CA ILE A 164 4.19 -15.75 11.63
C ILE A 164 4.28 -16.76 12.80
N GLY A 165 3.14 -17.10 13.41
CA GLY A 165 3.02 -18.01 14.55
C GLY A 165 3.22 -17.33 15.91
N GLU A 166 2.48 -17.80 16.91
CA GLU A 166 2.46 -17.23 18.27
C GLU A 166 3.85 -17.04 18.93
N PRO A 167 4.77 -18.02 18.87
CA PRO A 167 6.11 -17.82 19.45
C PRO A 167 6.86 -16.63 18.82
N ASN A 168 6.73 -16.44 17.51
CA ASN A 168 7.37 -15.32 16.82
C ASN A 168 6.69 -13.99 17.13
N ARG A 169 5.35 -13.95 17.14
CA ARG A 169 4.59 -12.75 17.50
C ARG A 169 4.97 -12.25 18.90
N LYS A 170 4.98 -13.12 19.90
CA LYS A 170 5.40 -12.79 21.28
C LYS A 170 6.85 -12.30 21.33
N ARG A 171 7.76 -12.96 20.60
CA ARG A 171 9.16 -12.55 20.53
C ARG A 171 9.32 -11.16 19.91
N TRP A 172 8.60 -10.85 18.84
CA TRP A 172 8.66 -9.53 18.19
C TRP A 172 8.18 -8.43 19.14
N LEU A 173 7.06 -8.64 19.83
CA LEU A 173 6.55 -7.71 20.84
C LEU A 173 7.56 -7.49 21.98
N GLN A 174 8.13 -8.57 22.53
CA GLN A 174 9.14 -8.48 23.59
C GLN A 174 10.40 -7.72 23.16
N GLN A 175 10.79 -7.86 21.90
CA GLN A 175 11.96 -7.19 21.34
C GLN A 175 11.66 -5.77 20.83
N GLY A 176 10.39 -5.34 20.84
CA GLY A 176 9.97 -4.07 20.27
C GLY A 176 10.12 -4.00 18.75
N LYS A 177 10.07 -5.14 18.05
CA LYS A 177 10.15 -5.17 16.58
C LYS A 177 8.85 -4.62 15.98
N CYS A 178 8.99 -3.66 15.06
CA CYS A 178 7.88 -2.99 14.40
C CYS A 178 7.07 -3.95 13.51
N SER A 179 5.76 -3.72 13.51
CA SER A 179 4.72 -4.20 12.58
C SER A 179 3.37 -4.28 13.30
N PHE A 180 3.33 -4.48 14.61
CA PHE A 180 2.08 -4.68 15.37
C PHE A 180 2.26 -4.33 16.85
N LEU A 181 3.13 -3.35 17.13
CA LEU A 181 3.24 -2.77 18.47
C LEU A 181 1.94 -2.02 18.82
N PRO A 182 1.58 -1.90 20.12
CA PRO A 182 0.40 -1.14 20.54
C PRO A 182 0.35 0.27 19.95
N GLU A 183 1.47 1.00 19.99
CA GLU A 183 1.56 2.37 19.46
C GLU A 183 1.31 2.43 17.95
N GLU A 184 1.79 1.42 17.21
CA GLU A 184 1.55 1.31 15.77
C GLU A 184 0.07 1.08 15.48
N ARG A 185 -0.59 0.22 16.26
CA ARG A 185 -2.04 -0.02 16.12
C ARG A 185 -2.87 1.20 16.50
N GLU A 186 -2.43 2.01 17.46
CA GLU A 186 -3.05 3.29 17.77
C GLU A 186 -2.97 4.27 16.59
N TRP A 187 -1.82 4.37 15.90
CA TRP A 187 -1.68 5.22 14.71
C TRP A 187 -2.55 4.77 13.54
N TYR A 188 -2.65 3.45 13.32
CA TYR A 188 -3.56 2.89 12.33
C TYR A 188 -5.03 3.14 12.69
N GLY A 189 -5.40 2.99 13.97
CA GLY A 189 -6.74 3.31 14.46
C GLY A 189 -7.10 4.78 14.22
N ALA A 190 -6.20 5.71 14.53
CA ALA A 190 -6.39 7.13 14.27
C ALA A 190 -6.59 7.45 12.77
N LEU A 191 -5.95 6.67 11.89
CA LEU A 191 -6.18 6.76 10.45
C LEU A 191 -7.57 6.29 10.05
N LEU A 192 -8.07 5.19 10.63
CA LEU A 192 -9.45 4.74 10.41
C LEU A 192 -10.48 5.77 10.93
N ASP A 193 -10.17 6.46 12.02
CA ASP A 193 -11.01 7.51 12.59
C ASP A 193 -11.19 8.73 11.64
N GLN A 194 -10.40 8.83 10.56
CA GLN A 194 -10.63 9.77 9.44
C GLN A 194 -11.79 9.33 8.52
N ASN A 195 -12.77 8.61 9.07
CA ASN A 195 -13.90 8.04 8.33
C ASN A 195 -13.46 7.09 7.20
N LEU A 196 -12.43 6.29 7.46
CA LEU A 196 -11.90 5.30 6.53
C LEU A 196 -12.18 3.88 7.02
N ALA A 197 -12.41 2.96 6.09
CA ALA A 197 -12.64 1.55 6.37
C ALA A 197 -11.69 0.65 5.58
N ASP A 198 -11.14 -0.37 6.24
CA ASP A 198 -10.31 -1.41 5.62
C ASP A 198 -11.17 -2.34 4.76
N THR A 199 -11.05 -2.24 3.42
CA THR A 199 -11.93 -2.96 2.49
C THR A 199 -11.82 -4.48 2.66
N TYR A 200 -10.61 -5.00 2.90
CA TYR A 200 -10.38 -6.43 3.09
C TYR A 200 -11.10 -6.95 4.32
N ARG A 201 -10.94 -6.26 5.46
CA ARG A 201 -11.51 -6.72 6.73
C ARG A 201 -13.03 -6.57 6.78
N GLN A 202 -13.60 -5.62 6.03
CA GLN A 202 -15.06 -5.50 5.88
C GLN A 202 -15.67 -6.67 5.11
N HIS A 203 -15.00 -7.19 4.07
CA HIS A 203 -15.47 -8.35 3.30
C HIS A 203 -15.15 -9.69 3.98
N PHE A 204 -13.99 -9.76 4.65
CA PHE A 204 -13.48 -10.97 5.29
C PHE A 204 -13.17 -10.71 6.76
N PRO A 205 -14.18 -10.47 7.61
CA PRO A 205 -13.97 -10.10 9.02
C PRO A 205 -13.22 -11.16 9.84
N GLU A 206 -13.38 -12.43 9.49
CA GLU A 206 -12.83 -13.56 10.24
C GLU A 206 -11.74 -14.34 9.49
N ASP A 207 -11.34 -13.93 8.28
CA ASP A 207 -10.30 -14.64 7.52
C ASP A 207 -8.90 -14.33 8.07
N ASN A 208 -8.22 -15.38 8.52
CA ASN A 208 -6.85 -15.35 9.03
C ASN A 208 -5.87 -16.16 8.16
N THR A 209 -6.26 -16.50 6.93
CA THR A 209 -5.50 -17.37 6.03
C THR A 209 -4.79 -16.62 4.90
N ARG A 210 -4.96 -15.30 4.86
CA ARG A 210 -4.48 -14.41 3.79
C ARG A 210 -3.60 -13.29 4.36
N PHE A 211 -2.42 -13.13 3.78
CA PHE A 211 -1.38 -12.17 4.17
C PHE A 211 -0.81 -11.50 2.93
N SER A 212 -0.37 -10.25 3.04
CA SER A 212 0.15 -9.51 1.89
C SER A 212 1.68 -9.56 1.81
N TRP A 213 2.40 -9.84 2.90
CA TRP A 213 3.87 -9.89 2.93
C TRP A 213 4.43 -11.22 3.47
N PHE A 214 5.50 -11.70 2.82
CA PHE A 214 6.18 -12.95 3.18
C PHE A 214 7.70 -12.82 3.07
N ASP A 215 8.40 -12.86 4.21
CA ASP A 215 9.87 -12.78 4.27
C ASP A 215 10.55 -13.86 3.39
N TYR A 216 11.42 -13.40 2.47
CA TYR A 216 12.17 -14.26 1.56
C TYR A 216 13.05 -15.29 2.30
N ARG A 217 13.69 -14.89 3.41
CA ARG A 217 14.70 -15.71 4.10
C ARG A 217 14.09 -16.94 4.77
N SER A 218 12.96 -16.75 5.42
CA SER A 218 12.21 -17.80 6.09
C SER A 218 11.30 -18.58 5.15
N ARG A 219 11.23 -18.20 3.85
CA ARG A 219 10.39 -18.84 2.83
C ARG A 219 8.93 -19.00 3.26
N GLY A 220 8.38 -18.02 3.98
CA GLY A 220 7.05 -18.12 4.60
C GLY A 220 5.91 -18.39 3.61
N PHE A 221 6.06 -17.98 2.35
CA PHE A 221 5.11 -18.27 1.27
C PHE A 221 5.12 -19.74 0.82
N ASN A 222 6.16 -20.52 1.13
CA ASN A 222 6.25 -21.93 0.73
C ASN A 222 5.65 -22.88 1.77
N ASP A 223 5.27 -22.38 2.93
CA ASP A 223 4.74 -23.21 4.01
C ASP A 223 3.24 -23.47 3.88
N GLU A 224 2.78 -24.51 4.58
CA GLU A 224 1.36 -24.85 4.73
C GLU A 224 1.04 -25.04 6.22
N PRO A 225 0.28 -24.13 6.86
CA PRO A 225 -0.26 -22.89 6.31
C PRO A 225 0.84 -21.85 6.00
N LYS A 226 0.53 -20.93 5.08
CA LYS A 226 1.41 -19.81 4.71
C LYS A 226 1.72 -18.95 5.94
N ARG A 227 2.97 -18.52 6.08
CA ARG A 227 3.42 -17.64 7.19
C ARG A 227 3.76 -16.25 6.66
N GLY A 228 2.92 -15.27 6.96
CA GLY A 228 3.10 -13.89 6.53
C GLY A 228 2.50 -12.88 7.50
N LEU A 229 2.41 -11.63 7.05
CA LEU A 229 1.71 -10.53 7.70
C LEU A 229 0.81 -9.83 6.68
N ARG A 230 -0.38 -9.36 7.08
CA ARG A 230 -1.14 -8.41 6.27
C ARG A 230 -0.75 -7.00 6.72
N ILE A 231 -0.04 -6.29 5.85
CA ILE A 231 0.51 -4.95 6.09
C ILE A 231 0.28 -3.99 4.90
N ASP A 232 -0.23 -4.52 3.80
CA ASP A 232 -0.71 -3.74 2.66
C ASP A 232 -2.22 -3.60 2.82
N HIS A 233 -2.75 -2.39 2.68
CA HIS A 233 -4.18 -2.13 2.83
C HIS A 233 -4.70 -1.18 1.75
N ILE A 234 -6.01 -1.27 1.50
CA ILE A 234 -6.80 -0.29 0.76
C ILE A 234 -7.89 0.17 1.74
N LEU A 235 -7.82 1.43 2.16
CA LEU A 235 -8.77 2.07 3.05
C LEU A 235 -9.60 3.06 2.26
N VAL A 236 -10.91 3.07 2.47
CA VAL A 236 -11.82 3.90 1.68
C VAL A 236 -12.86 4.61 2.51
N THR A 237 -13.39 5.72 2.02
CA THR A 237 -14.54 6.41 2.62
C THR A 237 -15.83 5.58 2.51
N PRO A 238 -16.87 5.86 3.32
CA PRO A 238 -18.04 4.98 3.42
C PRO A 238 -18.82 4.79 2.12
N GLU A 239 -18.87 5.81 1.26
CA GLU A 239 -19.57 5.69 -0.03
C GLU A 239 -18.84 4.74 -0.98
N LEU A 240 -17.50 4.82 -1.02
CA LEU A 240 -16.69 3.87 -1.77
C LEU A 240 -16.76 2.47 -1.15
N LEU A 241 -16.80 2.36 0.18
CA LEU A 241 -16.99 1.05 0.83
C LEU A 241 -18.33 0.43 0.43
N ALA A 242 -19.41 1.21 0.38
CA ALA A 242 -20.72 0.72 -0.03
C ALA A 242 -20.76 0.26 -1.50
N ALA A 243 -19.90 0.84 -2.35
CA ALA A 243 -19.70 0.42 -3.73
C ALA A 243 -18.70 -0.73 -3.88
N CYS A 244 -17.90 -1.03 -2.85
CA CYS A 244 -16.88 -2.08 -2.90
C CYS A 244 -17.56 -3.45 -3.02
N SER A 245 -17.41 -4.09 -4.18
CA SER A 245 -18.11 -5.32 -4.54
C SER A 245 -17.28 -6.58 -4.30
N ASP A 246 -15.96 -6.46 -4.35
CA ASP A 246 -15.04 -7.57 -4.12
C ASP A 246 -13.64 -7.07 -3.73
N VAL A 247 -12.86 -7.90 -3.05
CA VAL A 247 -11.50 -7.59 -2.62
C VAL A 247 -10.64 -8.84 -2.63
N GLY A 248 -9.32 -8.69 -2.78
CA GLY A 248 -8.44 -9.86 -2.76
C GLY A 248 -6.96 -9.57 -2.56
N ILE A 249 -6.22 -10.66 -2.38
CA ILE A 249 -4.76 -10.69 -2.29
C ILE A 249 -4.28 -11.74 -3.30
N SER A 250 -3.55 -11.30 -4.34
CA SER A 250 -3.14 -12.17 -5.44
C SER A 250 -1.94 -13.03 -5.05
N TYR A 251 -2.22 -14.24 -4.55
CA TYR A 251 -1.19 -15.26 -4.30
C TYR A 251 -0.61 -15.83 -5.60
N ASP A 252 -1.36 -15.80 -6.69
CA ASP A 252 -0.89 -16.27 -7.99
C ASP A 252 0.27 -15.41 -8.48
N ILE A 253 0.12 -14.08 -8.44
CA ILE A 253 1.19 -13.14 -8.80
C ILE A 253 2.35 -13.20 -7.79
N ARG A 254 2.06 -13.42 -6.49
CA ARG A 254 3.09 -13.66 -5.48
C ARG A 254 3.84 -14.98 -5.70
N GLY A 255 3.21 -15.97 -6.32
CA GLY A 255 3.74 -17.30 -6.58
C GLY A 255 4.61 -17.41 -7.83
N MET A 256 4.75 -16.34 -8.61
CA MET A 256 5.60 -16.28 -9.80
C MET A 256 7.09 -16.50 -9.48
N GLU A 257 7.90 -16.75 -10.51
CA GLU A 257 9.35 -16.82 -10.38
C GLU A 257 9.96 -15.43 -10.10
N LYS A 258 10.90 -15.33 -9.16
CA LYS A 258 11.52 -14.06 -8.73
C LYS A 258 10.48 -12.97 -8.37
N PRO A 259 9.49 -13.27 -7.52
CA PRO A 259 8.42 -12.33 -7.20
C PRO A 259 8.90 -11.26 -6.22
N SER A 260 8.15 -10.17 -6.05
CA SER A 260 8.18 -9.36 -4.81
C SER A 260 7.91 -10.24 -3.58
N ASP A 261 8.36 -9.82 -2.40
CA ASP A 261 7.98 -10.42 -1.13
C ASP A 261 6.54 -10.09 -0.74
N HIS A 262 5.98 -9.04 -1.34
CA HIS A 262 4.57 -8.68 -1.23
C HIS A 262 3.71 -9.32 -2.33
N ALA A 263 2.44 -9.55 -2.01
CA ALA A 263 1.38 -9.92 -2.94
C ALA A 263 0.56 -8.67 -3.30
N PRO A 264 0.23 -8.44 -4.58
CA PRO A 264 -0.69 -7.37 -4.95
C PRO A 264 -2.03 -7.55 -4.24
N ILE A 265 -2.56 -6.48 -3.65
CA ILE A 265 -3.90 -6.44 -3.09
C ILE A 265 -4.81 -5.59 -3.98
N TRP A 266 -6.10 -5.89 -4.00
CA TRP A 266 -7.03 -5.19 -4.88
C TRP A 266 -8.42 -5.06 -4.27
N ALA A 267 -9.16 -4.07 -4.75
CA ALA A 267 -10.57 -3.82 -4.44
C ALA A 267 -11.31 -3.41 -5.71
N ASP A 268 -12.49 -3.99 -5.91
CA ASP A 268 -13.41 -3.70 -7.00
C ASP A 268 -14.56 -2.85 -6.51
N PHE A 269 -14.91 -1.83 -7.29
CA PHE A 269 -15.99 -0.89 -6.99
C PHE A 269 -17.04 -0.94 -8.09
N ALA A 270 -18.30 -1.17 -7.72
CA ALA A 270 -19.45 -1.04 -8.60
C ALA A 270 -19.71 0.43 -8.97
N ASP A 271 -20.40 0.66 -10.10
CA ASP A 271 -20.82 2.01 -10.53
C ASP A 271 -21.94 2.59 -9.66
#